data_AF-A0A2V8J380-F1
#
_entry.id   AF-A0A2V8J380-F1
#
_cell.length_a   1.000
_cell.length_b   1.000
_cell.length_c   1.000
_cell.angle_alpha   90.00
_cell.angle_beta   90.00
_cell.angle_gamma   90.00
#
_symmetry.space_group_name_H-M   'P 1'
#
loop_
_entity.id
_entity.type
_entity.pdbx_description
1 polymer ?
#
loop_
_entity_poly.entity_id
_entity_poly.type
_entity_poly.pdbx_seq_one_letter_code
_entity_poly.pdbx_strand_id
1 'polypeptide(L)'
;MNLTSGVANEFTPAGIWTPREIDLIELDSVRWDDGTYEGRPQFPHLDALIESNSGGRLQLRRIVDALRAVLANRGGGLDLLASATAAIDRLPEAESDQLKAASLAMQSTKATVRADIVRFAENRSTPADDAVREWLTSLLNRYEARLVRLSPP
;
A
#
# COMPACT_ATOMS: atom_id res chain seq x y z
N MET A 1 1.97 -37.19 37.40
CA MET A 1 3.32 -36.89 37.90
C MET A 1 3.28 -35.51 38.55
N ASN A 2 3.61 -35.41 39.84
CA ASN A 2 3.72 -34.12 40.53
C ASN A 2 5.11 -33.54 40.26
N LEU A 3 5.19 -32.43 39.53
CA LEU A 3 6.42 -31.66 39.37
C LEU A 3 6.49 -30.66 40.52
N THR A 4 7.28 -30.96 41.55
CA THR A 4 7.57 -30.02 42.63
C THR A 4 8.64 -29.04 42.15
N SER A 5 8.26 -27.79 41.90
CA SER A 5 9.18 -26.71 41.53
C SER A 5 9.66 -25.95 42.77
N GLY A 6 10.98 -25.85 42.95
CA GLY A 6 11.64 -24.83 43.75
C GLY A 6 11.59 -24.98 45.27
N VAL A 7 12.73 -24.72 45.92
CA VAL A 7 12.82 -24.60 47.38
C VAL A 7 12.13 -23.31 47.81
N ALA A 8 11.25 -23.39 48.80
CA ALA A 8 10.57 -22.22 49.36
C ALA A 8 11.60 -21.19 49.88
N ASN A 9 11.37 -19.90 49.62
CA ASN A 9 12.08 -18.81 50.28
C ASN A 9 11.09 -17.95 51.08
N GLU A 10 11.64 -17.07 51.92
CA GLU A 10 10.90 -16.22 52.85
C GLU A 10 9.83 -15.29 52.22
N PHE A 11 9.82 -15.16 50.88
CA PHE A 11 8.88 -14.31 50.13
C PHE A 11 7.81 -15.09 49.35
N THR A 12 7.87 -16.43 49.31
CA THR A 12 6.95 -17.24 48.50
C THR A 12 6.51 -18.49 49.26
N PRO A 13 5.27 -18.55 49.77
CA PRO A 13 4.71 -19.79 50.32
C PRO A 13 4.73 -20.89 49.26
N ALA A 14 4.96 -22.14 49.68
CA ALA A 14 4.81 -23.30 48.81
C ALA A 14 3.33 -23.43 48.40
N GLY A 15 2.98 -22.77 47.29
CA GLY A 15 1.67 -22.87 46.67
C GLY A 15 1.59 -24.09 45.76
N ILE A 16 0.44 -24.75 45.74
CA ILE A 16 0.12 -25.71 44.69
C ILE A 16 0.01 -24.90 43.38
N TRP A 17 1.05 -24.97 42.54
CA TRP A 17 0.98 -24.42 41.19
C TRP A 17 -0.06 -25.23 40.41
N THR A 18 -1.20 -24.61 40.17
CA THR A 18 -2.23 -25.14 39.27
C THR A 18 -1.98 -24.51 37.90
N PRO A 19 -1.52 -25.28 36.89
CA PRO A 19 -1.39 -24.76 35.54
C PRO A 19 -2.73 -24.17 35.12
N ARG A 20 -2.73 -22.90 34.71
CA ARG A 20 -3.88 -22.29 34.04
C ARG A 20 -3.75 -22.60 32.56
N GLU A 21 -4.89 -22.84 31.92
CA GLU A 21 -4.97 -22.96 30.46
C GLU A 21 -4.45 -21.65 29.86
N ILE A 22 -3.36 -21.76 29.08
CA ILE A 22 -2.85 -20.67 28.26
C ILE A 22 -3.64 -20.77 26.95
N ASP A 23 -4.12 -19.66 26.41
CA ASP A 23 -4.66 -19.64 25.04
C ASP A 23 -3.58 -20.12 24.08
N LEU A 24 -3.70 -21.36 23.61
CA LEU A 24 -2.77 -21.96 22.67
C LEU A 24 -3.10 -21.42 21.29
N ILE A 25 -2.28 -20.51 20.77
CA ILE A 25 -2.37 -20.07 19.37
C ILE A 25 -1.65 -21.12 18.53
N GLU A 26 -2.40 -22.04 17.93
CA GLU A 26 -1.87 -22.95 16.90
C GLU A 26 -1.67 -22.18 15.59
N LEU A 27 -0.42 -22.13 15.11
CA LEU A 27 -0.09 -21.60 13.79
C LEU A 27 -0.15 -22.75 12.77
N ASP A 28 -1.25 -22.84 12.03
CA ASP A 28 -1.49 -23.89 11.01
C ASP A 28 -0.53 -23.84 9.81
N SER A 29 0.06 -22.67 9.57
CA SER A 29 1.08 -22.47 8.55
C SER A 29 1.94 -21.23 8.79
N VAL A 30 3.21 -21.31 8.44
CA VAL A 30 4.15 -20.19 8.36
C VAL A 30 4.54 -19.99 6.90
N ARG A 31 4.68 -18.74 6.47
CA ARG A 31 5.16 -18.40 5.13
C ARG A 31 6.52 -17.74 5.23
N TRP A 32 7.46 -18.21 4.41
CA TRP A 32 8.82 -17.69 4.30
C TRP A 32 8.90 -16.57 3.24
N ASP A 33 9.98 -15.79 3.27
CA ASP A 33 10.21 -14.65 2.38
C ASP A 33 10.34 -15.05 0.91
N ASP A 34 10.82 -16.26 0.64
CA ASP A 34 10.84 -16.90 -0.68
C ASP A 34 9.46 -17.36 -1.19
N GLY A 35 8.41 -17.17 -0.38
CA GLY A 35 7.03 -17.51 -0.71
C GLY A 35 6.65 -18.96 -0.43
N THR A 36 7.57 -19.78 0.09
CA THR A 36 7.26 -21.16 0.51
C THR A 36 6.50 -21.17 1.84
N TYR A 37 5.79 -22.26 2.10
CA TYR A 37 5.05 -22.45 3.34
C TYR A 37 5.60 -23.66 4.11
N GLU A 38 5.69 -23.51 5.42
CA GLU A 38 5.70 -24.62 6.35
C GLU A 38 4.27 -24.82 6.87
N GLY A 39 3.72 -26.03 6.75
CA GLY A 39 2.30 -26.30 7.08
C GLY A 39 1.35 -26.18 5.88
N ARG A 40 0.04 -26.12 6.16
CA ARG A 40 -1.01 -26.03 5.13
C ARG A 40 -1.79 -24.73 5.30
N PRO A 41 -1.59 -23.71 4.45
CA PRO A 41 -2.35 -22.48 4.55
C PRO A 41 -3.85 -22.78 4.35
N GLN A 42 -4.69 -22.35 5.28
CA GLN A 42 -6.16 -22.51 5.18
C GLN A 42 -6.75 -21.72 4.00
N PHE A 43 -6.12 -20.59 3.64
CA PHE A 43 -6.65 -19.65 2.65
C PHE A 43 -5.57 -19.16 1.67
N PRO A 44 -4.95 -20.04 0.86
CA PRO A 44 -3.85 -19.66 -0.04
C PRO A 44 -4.25 -18.62 -1.10
N HIS A 45 -5.54 -18.53 -1.43
CA HIS A 45 -6.07 -17.52 -2.36
C HIS A 45 -6.14 -16.11 -1.75
N LEU A 46 -6.25 -16.00 -0.42
CA LEU A 46 -6.23 -14.71 0.26
C LEU A 46 -4.84 -14.09 0.23
N ASP A 47 -3.77 -14.90 0.24
CA ASP A 47 -2.39 -14.39 0.17
C ASP A 47 -2.14 -13.67 -1.15
N ALA A 48 -2.50 -14.28 -2.28
CA ALA A 48 -2.42 -13.65 -3.59
C ALA A 48 -3.27 -12.35 -3.67
N LEU A 49 -4.43 -12.33 -3.00
CA LEU A 49 -5.28 -11.15 -2.93
C LEU A 49 -4.66 -10.03 -2.07
N ILE A 50 -4.11 -10.37 -0.90
CA ILE A 50 -3.42 -9.45 0.01
C ILE A 50 -2.20 -8.84 -0.67
N GLU A 51 -1.43 -9.64 -1.40
CA GLU A 51 -0.27 -9.16 -2.15
C GLU A 51 -0.67 -8.28 -3.34
N SER A 52 -1.69 -8.67 -4.09
CA SER A 52 -2.23 -7.86 -5.17
C SER A 52 -2.74 -6.51 -4.65
N ASN A 53 -3.44 -6.51 -3.51
CA ASN A 53 -3.92 -5.30 -2.86
C ASN A 53 -2.75 -4.44 -2.32
N SER A 54 -1.74 -5.08 -1.72
CA SER A 54 -0.54 -4.39 -1.22
C SER A 54 0.26 -3.77 -2.37
N GLY A 55 0.45 -4.51 -3.45
CA GLY A 55 1.05 -4.03 -4.69
C GLY A 55 0.26 -2.85 -5.27
N GLY A 56 -1.05 -3.00 -5.45
CA GLY A 56 -1.92 -1.93 -5.96
C GLY A 56 -1.87 -0.65 -5.12
N ARG A 57 -1.81 -0.78 -3.78
CA ARG A 57 -1.65 0.35 -2.86
C ARG A 57 -0.29 1.03 -2.99
N LEU A 58 0.78 0.25 -3.10
CA LEU A 58 2.12 0.77 -3.34
C LEU A 58 2.18 1.56 -4.65
N GLN A 59 1.60 1.03 -5.74
CA GLN A 59 1.57 1.74 -7.02
C GLN A 59 0.77 3.04 -6.93
N LEU A 60 -0.37 3.02 -6.26
CA LEU A 60 -1.17 4.23 -6.03
C LEU A 60 -0.42 5.27 -5.18
N ARG A 61 0.36 4.84 -4.17
CA ARG A 61 1.23 5.73 -3.38
C ARG A 61 2.27 6.43 -4.27
N ARG A 62 2.95 5.68 -5.14
CA ARG A 62 3.96 6.23 -6.08
C ARG A 62 3.36 7.30 -7.01
N ILE A 63 2.13 7.08 -7.48
CA ILE A 63 1.39 8.06 -8.29
C ILE A 63 1.08 9.33 -7.47
N VAL A 64 0.58 9.17 -6.25
CA VAL A 64 0.31 10.29 -5.33
C VAL A 64 1.58 11.11 -5.06
N ASP A 65 2.69 10.44 -4.78
CA ASP A 65 3.97 11.10 -4.49
C ASP A 65 4.51 11.84 -5.72
N ALA A 66 4.38 11.26 -6.92
CA ALA A 66 4.75 11.93 -8.17
C ALA A 66 3.90 13.20 -8.41
N LEU A 67 2.58 13.14 -8.19
CA LEU A 67 1.70 14.31 -8.33
C LEU A 67 2.02 15.40 -7.29
N ARG A 68 2.29 15.02 -6.04
CA ARG A 68 2.74 15.96 -4.99
C ARG A 68 4.04 16.65 -5.37
N ALA A 69 5.03 15.91 -5.86
CA ALA A 69 6.30 16.47 -6.29
C ALA A 69 6.12 17.47 -7.45
N VAL A 70 5.22 17.20 -8.39
CA VAL A 70 4.89 18.12 -9.49
C VAL A 70 4.24 19.39 -8.96
N LEU A 71 3.28 19.29 -8.04
CA LEU A 71 2.61 20.45 -7.43
C LEU A 71 3.54 21.30 -6.57
N ALA A 72 4.59 20.71 -5.98
CA ALA A 72 5.61 21.44 -5.23
C ALA A 72 6.51 22.32 -6.11
N ASN A 73 6.59 22.06 -7.42
CA ASN A 73 7.34 22.89 -8.35
C ASN A 73 6.60 24.21 -8.67
N ARG A 74 7.37 25.27 -8.98
CA ARG A 74 6.86 26.61 -9.29
C ARG A 74 6.29 26.77 -10.71
N GLY A 75 6.05 25.68 -11.44
CA GLY A 75 5.45 25.72 -12.78
C GLY A 75 3.97 26.12 -12.74
N GLY A 76 3.46 26.61 -13.88
CA GLY A 76 2.07 26.99 -14.10
C GLY A 76 1.54 26.45 -15.42
N GLY A 77 0.23 26.53 -15.62
CA GLY A 77 -0.39 26.30 -16.92
C GLY A 77 -0.11 24.93 -17.53
N LEU A 78 0.01 24.87 -18.85
CA LEU A 78 0.22 23.62 -19.58
C LEU A 78 1.56 22.94 -19.25
N ASP A 79 2.59 23.70 -18.86
CA ASP A 79 3.88 23.14 -18.45
C ASP A 79 3.76 22.29 -17.18
N LEU A 80 2.85 22.67 -16.27
CA LEU A 80 2.54 21.88 -15.08
C LEU A 80 1.85 20.55 -15.43
N LEU A 81 0.94 20.54 -16.43
CA LEU A 81 0.32 19.30 -16.94
C LEU A 81 1.33 18.41 -17.65
N ALA A 82 2.21 18.99 -18.46
CA ALA A 82 3.29 18.26 -19.13
C ALA A 82 4.25 17.64 -18.10
N SER A 83 4.59 18.39 -17.04
CA SER A 83 5.40 17.89 -15.92
C SER A 83 4.70 16.76 -15.18
N ALA A 84 3.39 16.86 -14.94
CA ALA A 84 2.59 15.79 -14.34
C ALA A 84 2.66 14.53 -15.20
N THR A 85 2.39 14.64 -16.50
CA THR A 85 2.43 13.52 -17.44
C THR A 85 3.81 12.87 -17.46
N ALA A 86 4.88 13.67 -17.59
CA ALA A 86 6.25 13.16 -17.61
C ALA A 86 6.63 12.46 -16.29
N ALA A 87 6.18 12.97 -15.14
CA ALA A 87 6.44 12.34 -13.85
C ALA A 87 5.75 10.97 -13.75
N ILE A 88 4.50 10.87 -14.18
CA ILE A 88 3.75 9.60 -14.20
C ILE A 88 4.39 8.59 -15.16
N ASP A 89 4.86 9.06 -16.32
CA ASP A 89 5.44 8.21 -17.37
C ASP A 89 6.74 7.55 -16.94
N ARG A 90 7.57 8.29 -16.20
CA ARG A 90 8.85 7.81 -15.67
C ARG A 90 8.71 6.77 -14.57
N LEU A 91 7.53 6.65 -13.94
CA LEU A 91 7.34 5.64 -12.91
C LEU A 91 7.43 4.23 -13.53
N PRO A 92 8.29 3.35 -13.01
CA PRO A 92 8.35 1.96 -13.47
C PRO A 92 7.03 1.26 -13.20
N GLU A 93 6.66 0.32 -14.07
CA GLU A 93 5.42 -0.43 -13.94
C GLU A 93 5.43 -1.31 -12.69
N ALA A 94 6.58 -1.89 -12.37
CA ALA A 94 6.83 -2.66 -11.16
C ALA A 94 8.32 -2.65 -10.84
N GLU A 95 8.65 -2.89 -9.57
CA GLU A 95 10.01 -3.28 -9.17
C GLU A 95 10.25 -4.76 -9.52
N SER A 96 11.52 -5.18 -9.61
CA SER A 96 11.89 -6.53 -10.10
C SER A 96 11.34 -7.69 -9.25
N ASP A 97 11.03 -7.44 -7.99
CA ASP A 97 10.51 -8.37 -7.00
C ASP A 97 8.98 -8.33 -6.88
N GLN A 98 8.31 -7.43 -7.61
CA GLN A 98 6.86 -7.26 -7.52
C GLN A 98 6.10 -8.21 -8.46
N LEU A 99 4.96 -8.69 -7.97
CA LEU A 99 4.08 -9.56 -8.72
C LEU A 99 3.52 -8.87 -9.98
N LYS A 100 3.21 -9.68 -11.00
CA LYS A 100 2.56 -9.24 -12.24
C LYS A 100 1.27 -8.45 -12.00
N ALA A 101 0.51 -8.79 -10.96
CA ALA A 101 -0.70 -8.05 -10.59
C ALA A 101 -0.41 -6.59 -10.20
N ALA A 102 0.70 -6.33 -9.51
CA ALA A 102 1.14 -4.98 -9.16
C ALA A 102 1.53 -4.18 -10.42
N SER A 103 2.23 -4.82 -11.37
CA SER A 103 2.57 -4.23 -12.67
C SER A 103 1.31 -3.80 -13.44
N LEU A 104 0.32 -4.70 -13.56
CA LEU A 104 -0.95 -4.40 -14.22
C LEU A 104 -1.72 -3.27 -13.51
N ALA A 105 -1.71 -3.25 -12.17
CA ALA A 105 -2.32 -2.19 -11.39
C ALA A 105 -1.66 -0.83 -11.67
N MET A 106 -0.32 -0.79 -11.81
CA MET A 106 0.39 0.42 -12.19
C MET A 106 0.04 0.88 -13.59
N GLN A 107 0.07 -0.01 -14.58
CA GLN A 107 -0.28 0.30 -15.97
C GLN A 107 -1.69 0.89 -16.07
N SER A 108 -2.68 0.26 -15.43
CA SER A 108 -4.06 0.74 -15.39
C SER A 108 -4.18 2.11 -14.70
N THR A 109 -3.46 2.32 -13.59
CA THR A 109 -3.49 3.60 -12.87
C THR A 109 -2.84 4.71 -13.70
N LYS A 110 -1.67 4.46 -14.32
CA LYS A 110 -1.02 5.40 -15.25
C LYS A 110 -1.95 5.78 -16.39
N ALA A 111 -2.60 4.81 -17.02
CA ALA A 111 -3.54 5.05 -18.12
C ALA A 111 -4.73 5.92 -17.68
N THR A 112 -5.27 5.68 -16.48
CA THR A 112 -6.38 6.47 -15.92
C THR A 112 -5.96 7.92 -15.67
N VAL A 113 -4.82 8.13 -14.98
CA VAL A 113 -4.30 9.47 -14.68
C VAL A 113 -4.01 10.24 -15.97
N ARG A 114 -3.39 9.60 -16.96
CA ARG A 114 -3.14 10.21 -18.28
C ARG A 114 -4.44 10.61 -18.96
N ALA A 115 -5.45 9.75 -18.96
CA ALA A 115 -6.75 10.06 -19.55
C ALA A 115 -7.42 11.25 -18.85
N ASP A 116 -7.30 11.35 -17.53
CA ASP A 116 -7.81 12.51 -16.78
C ASP A 116 -7.10 13.81 -17.19
N ILE A 117 -5.76 13.77 -17.34
CA ILE A 117 -4.95 14.92 -17.78
C ILE A 117 -5.32 15.35 -19.21
N VAL A 118 -5.39 14.40 -20.14
CA VAL A 118 -5.76 14.66 -21.53
C VAL A 118 -7.16 15.27 -21.61
N ARG A 119 -8.14 14.67 -20.92
CA ARG A 119 -9.51 15.18 -20.90
C ARG A 119 -9.59 16.61 -20.37
N PHE A 120 -8.80 16.94 -19.34
CA PHE A 120 -8.76 18.31 -18.83
C PHE A 120 -8.17 19.29 -19.85
N ALA A 121 -7.07 18.92 -20.50
CA ALA A 121 -6.42 19.74 -21.53
C ALA A 121 -7.33 19.95 -22.75
N GLU A 122 -8.03 18.92 -23.22
CA GLU A 122 -8.95 19.02 -24.37
C GLU A 122 -10.16 19.93 -24.08
N ASN A 123 -10.71 19.87 -22.85
CA ASN A 123 -11.85 20.69 -22.45
C ASN A 123 -11.48 22.17 -22.23
N ARG A 124 -10.19 22.53 -22.21
CA ARG A 124 -9.71 23.90 -21.98
C ARG A 124 -8.52 24.18 -22.89
N SER A 125 -8.76 24.79 -24.04
CA SER A 125 -7.70 25.10 -25.02
C SER A 125 -6.61 26.04 -24.48
N THR A 126 -6.94 26.89 -23.50
CA THR A 126 -5.97 27.75 -22.79
C THR A 126 -6.41 27.94 -21.34
N PRO A 127 -6.10 26.99 -20.43
CA PRO A 127 -6.49 27.11 -19.04
C PRO A 127 -5.60 28.15 -18.35
N ALA A 128 -6.19 29.00 -17.51
CA ALA A 128 -5.41 29.85 -16.61
C ALA A 128 -4.53 28.98 -15.68
N ASP A 129 -3.34 29.48 -15.34
CA ASP A 129 -2.36 28.73 -14.54
C ASP A 129 -2.94 28.23 -13.21
N ASP A 130 -3.69 29.09 -12.52
CA ASP A 130 -4.37 28.74 -11.26
C ASP A 130 -5.38 27.62 -11.46
N ALA A 131 -6.12 27.64 -12.58
CA ALA A 131 -7.11 26.60 -12.87
C ALA A 131 -6.46 25.23 -13.12
N VAL A 132 -5.27 25.20 -13.73
CA VAL A 132 -4.50 23.96 -13.87
C VAL A 132 -4.06 23.43 -12.51
N ARG A 133 -3.52 24.30 -11.67
CA ARG A 133 -3.02 23.94 -10.33
C ARG A 133 -4.14 23.47 -9.42
N GLU A 134 -5.28 24.16 -9.42
CA GLU A 134 -6.50 23.75 -8.71
C GLU A 134 -6.98 22.37 -9.18
N TRP A 135 -7.02 22.15 -10.50
CA TRP A 135 -7.46 20.88 -11.04
C TRP A 135 -6.50 19.73 -10.68
N LEU A 136 -5.19 19.93 -10.80
CA LEU A 136 -4.19 18.92 -10.39
C LEU A 136 -4.24 18.65 -8.88
N THR A 137 -4.52 19.67 -8.07
CA THR A 137 -4.73 19.51 -6.62
C THR A 137 -5.99 18.66 -6.34
N SER A 138 -7.08 18.91 -7.07
CA SER A 138 -8.30 18.09 -6.99
C SER A 138 -8.05 16.64 -7.42
N LEU A 139 -7.26 16.44 -8.49
CA LEU A 139 -6.84 15.13 -8.96
C LEU A 139 -6.05 14.39 -7.87
N LEU A 140 -5.04 15.04 -7.28
CA LEU A 140 -4.26 14.51 -6.17
C LEU A 140 -5.16 14.08 -5.01
N ASN A 141 -6.05 14.95 -4.54
CA ASN A 141 -6.96 14.68 -3.43
C ASN A 141 -7.84 13.44 -3.68
N ARG A 142 -8.32 13.22 -4.92
CA ARG A 142 -9.07 12.00 -5.27
C ARG A 142 -8.22 10.74 -5.12
N TYR A 143 -6.98 10.76 -5.58
CA TYR A 143 -6.09 9.61 -5.48
C TYR A 143 -5.63 9.35 -4.05
N GLU A 144 -5.43 10.41 -3.25
CA GLU A 144 -5.19 10.30 -1.80
C GLU A 144 -6.39 9.68 -1.08
N ALA A 145 -7.62 10.15 -1.36
CA ALA A 145 -8.82 9.58 -0.78
C ALA A 145 -9.01 8.11 -1.17
N ARG A 146 -8.69 7.74 -2.42
CA ARG A 146 -8.68 6.35 -2.87
C ARG A 146 -7.65 5.52 -2.09
N LEU A 147 -6.47 6.07 -1.84
CA LEU A 147 -5.41 5.38 -1.10
C LEU A 147 -5.80 5.14 0.36
N VAL A 148 -6.39 6.12 1.04
CA VAL A 148 -6.92 5.98 2.40
C VAL A 148 -7.99 4.89 2.48
N ARG A 149 -8.89 4.79 1.48
CA ARG A 149 -9.89 3.70 1.45
C ARG A 149 -9.30 2.31 1.33
N LEU A 150 -8.13 2.18 0.69
CA LEU A 150 -7.45 0.89 0.50
C LEU A 150 -6.51 0.54 1.67
N SER A 151 -6.12 1.53 2.48
CA SER A 151 -5.34 1.42 3.71
C SER A 151 -5.96 2.28 4.80
N PRO A 152 -7.04 1.82 5.46
CA PRO A 152 -7.56 2.48 6.66
C PRO A 152 -6.48 2.50 7.75
N PRO A 153 -6.45 3.54 8.61
CA PRO A 153 -5.54 3.60 9.75
C PRO A 153 -5.82 2.51 10.79
#